data_AF-Q86JJ3-F1
#
_entry.id   AF-Q86JJ3-F1
#
_cell.length_a   1.000
_cell.length_b   1.000
_cell.length_c   1.000
_cell.angle_alpha   90.00
_cell.angle_beta   90.00
_cell.angle_gamma   90.00
#
_symmetry.space_group_name_H-M   'P 1'
#
loop_
_entity.id
_entity.type
_entity.pdbx_description
1 polymer ?
#
loop_
_entity_poly.entity_id
_entity_poly.type
_entity_poly.pdbx_seq_one_letter_code
_entity_poly.pdbx_strand_id
1 'polypeptide(L)'
;MISKESENFNNTKCIIHTKKDLMVLCLDCNFIPCCIECISINNKHHGHKFNQIDGSSTKEINLLMNNFKDNIYPKIIDRIGNDQFILNESNKTFNKIQLQYNNNNDLVTKEFKKIHDILSKIELDIKKQLTPTFENNQLINETLNSSLNNDIEILSPIINNNNNNNNNNNNNNNNNNNNNNNNNNNNNTIIDKINDFIKKKNDFKNYSIDGNTFEIIIKYHQSLTLLNN
;
A
#
# COMPACT_ATOMS: atom_id res chain seq x y z
N MET A 1 -33.20 -35.31 -0.63
CA MET A 1 -34.45 -35.70 -1.32
C MET A 1 -34.79 -34.63 -2.34
N ILE A 2 -34.48 -34.87 -3.61
CA ILE A 2 -35.29 -34.33 -4.71
C ILE A 2 -35.84 -35.58 -5.39
N SER A 3 -37.14 -35.79 -5.22
CA SER A 3 -37.97 -36.60 -6.11
C SER A 3 -37.91 -35.97 -7.49
N LYS A 4 -37.36 -36.69 -8.48
CA LYS A 4 -37.63 -36.43 -9.88
C LYS A 4 -38.29 -37.67 -10.45
N GLU A 5 -39.43 -37.39 -11.06
CA GLU A 5 -40.33 -38.31 -11.70
C GLU A 5 -39.57 -39.29 -12.60
N SER A 6 -40.09 -40.51 -12.66
CA SER A 6 -39.69 -41.56 -13.58
C SER A 6 -39.99 -41.11 -15.01
N GLU A 7 -39.18 -40.20 -15.55
CA GLU A 7 -39.16 -39.93 -16.99
C GLU A 7 -38.72 -41.22 -17.68
N ASN A 8 -39.63 -41.78 -18.48
CA ASN A 8 -39.39 -42.90 -19.37
C ASN A 8 -38.01 -42.72 -20.04
N PHE A 9 -37.04 -43.58 -19.71
CA PHE A 9 -35.69 -43.57 -20.28
C PHE A 9 -35.66 -43.98 -21.78
N ASN A 10 -36.73 -43.75 -22.53
CA ASN A 10 -36.74 -43.84 -23.99
C ASN A 10 -36.15 -42.57 -24.61
N ASN A 11 -35.04 -42.08 -24.06
CA ASN A 11 -34.34 -40.96 -24.66
C ASN A 11 -33.47 -41.47 -25.83
N THR A 12 -34.09 -41.61 -26.99
CA THR A 12 -33.39 -41.88 -28.26
C THR A 12 -32.64 -40.66 -28.79
N LYS A 13 -32.62 -39.54 -28.07
CA LYS A 13 -31.93 -38.32 -28.51
C LYS A 13 -30.43 -38.44 -28.31
N CYS A 14 -29.69 -37.86 -29.25
CA CYS A 14 -28.25 -37.73 -29.14
C CYS A 14 -27.88 -36.80 -27.98
N ILE A 15 -26.98 -37.24 -27.09
CA ILE A 15 -26.52 -36.43 -25.95
C ILE A 15 -25.78 -35.15 -26.40
N ILE A 16 -25.15 -35.18 -27.59
CA ILE A 16 -24.46 -34.02 -28.19
C ILE A 16 -25.47 -33.12 -28.92
N HIS A 17 -26.35 -33.73 -29.72
CA HIS A 17 -27.36 -33.02 -30.52
C HIS A 17 -28.76 -33.33 -29.98
N THR A 18 -29.11 -32.70 -28.85
CA THR A 18 -30.27 -33.06 -28.02
C THR A 18 -31.63 -33.00 -28.72
N LYS A 19 -31.71 -32.34 -29.88
CA LYS A 19 -32.92 -32.28 -30.73
C LYS A 19 -33.00 -33.37 -31.80
N LYS A 20 -31.98 -34.21 -31.94
CA LYS A 20 -31.85 -35.20 -33.02
C LYS A 20 -31.91 -36.61 -32.46
N ASP A 21 -32.66 -37.48 -33.12
CA ASP A 21 -32.71 -38.91 -32.78
C ASP A 21 -31.45 -39.64 -33.26
N LEU A 22 -31.03 -40.61 -32.46
CA LEU A 22 -30.06 -41.64 -32.86
C LEU A 22 -30.74 -42.54 -33.90
N MET A 23 -30.17 -42.59 -35.10
CA MET A 23 -30.78 -43.30 -36.24
C MET A 23 -29.87 -44.39 -36.81
N VAL A 24 -28.56 -44.27 -36.61
CA VAL A 24 -27.58 -45.16 -37.23
C VAL A 24 -26.51 -45.63 -36.24
N LEU A 25 -25.93 -46.81 -36.47
CA LEU A 25 -24.73 -47.30 -35.79
C LEU A 25 -23.51 -47.07 -36.68
N CYS A 26 -22.47 -46.45 -36.13
CA CYS A 26 -21.20 -46.26 -36.83
C CYS A 26 -20.37 -47.55 -36.77
N LEU A 27 -20.26 -48.27 -37.89
CA LEU A 27 -19.54 -49.55 -37.98
C LEU A 27 -18.05 -49.38 -37.72
N ASP A 28 -17.47 -48.27 -38.20
CA ASP A 28 -16.04 -47.99 -38.03
C ASP A 28 -15.68 -47.48 -36.62
N CYS A 29 -16.68 -47.21 -35.78
CA CYS A 29 -16.50 -46.74 -34.40
C CYS A 29 -17.15 -47.69 -33.39
N ASN A 30 -16.92 -49.00 -33.56
CA ASN A 30 -17.43 -50.04 -32.65
C ASN A 30 -18.95 -49.91 -32.38
N PHE A 31 -19.71 -49.68 -33.45
CA PHE A 31 -21.17 -49.60 -33.43
C PHE A 31 -21.75 -48.44 -32.58
N ILE A 32 -20.99 -47.35 -32.36
CA ILE A 32 -21.51 -46.19 -31.62
C ILE A 32 -22.79 -45.63 -32.29
N PRO A 33 -23.88 -45.45 -31.54
CA PRO A 33 -25.09 -44.80 -32.04
C PRO A 33 -24.85 -43.32 -32.39
N CYS A 34 -25.30 -42.93 -33.57
CA CYS A 34 -25.13 -41.59 -34.12
C CYS A 34 -26.46 -41.03 -34.62
N CYS A 35 -26.64 -39.71 -34.48
CA CYS A 35 -27.69 -38.98 -35.20
C CYS A 35 -27.16 -38.46 -36.54
N ILE A 36 -28.05 -37.94 -37.39
CA ILE A 36 -27.70 -37.39 -38.71
C ILE A 36 -26.62 -36.29 -38.67
N GLU A 37 -26.58 -35.53 -37.58
CA GLU A 37 -25.62 -34.44 -37.41
C GLU A 37 -24.23 -34.96 -37.01
N CYS A 38 -24.16 -36.02 -36.19
CA CYS A 38 -22.90 -36.70 -35.85
C CYS A 38 -22.15 -37.22 -37.09
N ILE A 39 -22.89 -37.66 -38.11
CA ILE A 39 -22.32 -38.23 -39.35
C ILE A 39 -22.00 -37.16 -40.39
N SER A 40 -22.57 -35.96 -40.26
CA SER A 40 -22.36 -34.85 -41.18
C SER A 40 -21.22 -33.93 -40.77
N ILE A 41 -20.89 -33.84 -39.48
CA ILE A 41 -19.80 -32.97 -38.98
C ILE A 41 -18.43 -33.59 -39.29
N ASN A 42 -17.57 -32.80 -39.95
CA ASN A 42 -16.16 -33.13 -40.18
C ASN A 42 -15.44 -33.48 -38.88
N ASN A 43 -14.56 -34.48 -38.91
CA ASN A 43 -13.77 -34.96 -37.76
C ASN A 43 -14.58 -35.60 -36.62
N LYS A 44 -15.82 -36.03 -36.87
CA LYS A 44 -16.60 -36.89 -35.96
C LYS A 44 -16.76 -38.29 -36.55
N HIS A 45 -17.81 -38.50 -37.34
CA HIS A 45 -18.06 -39.77 -38.03
C HIS A 45 -18.18 -39.59 -39.55
N HIS A 46 -17.83 -38.42 -40.08
CA HIS A 46 -17.90 -38.17 -41.52
C HIS A 46 -17.03 -39.15 -42.31
N GLY A 47 -17.60 -39.79 -43.32
CA GLY A 47 -16.94 -40.78 -44.17
C GLY A 47 -16.91 -42.22 -43.62
N HIS A 48 -17.44 -42.46 -42.42
CA HIS A 48 -17.54 -43.81 -41.87
C HIS A 48 -18.69 -44.61 -42.48
N LYS A 49 -18.67 -45.93 -42.29
CA LYS A 49 -19.77 -46.85 -42.65
C LYS A 49 -20.83 -46.91 -41.56
N PHE A 50 -22.10 -47.03 -41.97
CA PHE A 50 -23.25 -47.01 -41.06
C PHE A 50 -24.33 -48.02 -41.42
N ASN A 51 -25.00 -48.56 -40.40
CA ASN A 51 -26.28 -49.27 -40.53
C ASN A 51 -27.39 -48.49 -39.81
N GLN A 52 -28.62 -48.54 -40.31
CA GLN A 52 -29.78 -48.01 -39.58
C GLN A 52 -30.05 -48.86 -38.34
N ILE A 53 -30.35 -48.21 -37.21
CA ILE A 53 -30.62 -48.90 -35.94
C ILE A 53 -31.84 -49.82 -36.05
N ASP A 54 -32.92 -49.36 -36.66
CA ASP A 54 -34.15 -50.16 -36.85
C ASP A 54 -33.94 -51.37 -37.77
N GLY A 55 -32.89 -51.35 -38.59
CA GLY A 55 -32.49 -52.44 -39.47
C GLY A 55 -31.30 -53.27 -38.95
N SER A 56 -30.75 -52.95 -37.78
CA SER A 56 -29.56 -53.62 -37.27
C SER A 56 -29.85 -55.06 -36.86
N SER A 57 -28.95 -55.96 -37.23
CA SER A 57 -29.04 -57.36 -36.81
C SER A 57 -28.86 -57.50 -35.30
N THR A 58 -29.43 -58.55 -34.69
CA THR A 58 -29.20 -58.91 -33.28
C THR A 58 -27.70 -59.01 -32.95
N LYS A 59 -26.88 -59.42 -33.93
CA LYS A 59 -25.41 -59.48 -33.80
C LYS A 59 -24.80 -58.09 -33.60
N GLU A 60 -25.22 -57.08 -34.36
CA GLU A 60 -24.72 -55.70 -34.24
C GLU A 60 -25.10 -55.08 -32.90
N ILE A 61 -26.35 -55.28 -32.47
CA ILE A 61 -26.83 -54.82 -31.16
C ILE A 61 -26.02 -55.48 -30.03
N ASN A 62 -25.77 -56.79 -30.12
CA ASN A 62 -24.94 -57.49 -29.13
C ASN A 62 -23.49 -56.97 -29.11
N LEU A 63 -22.91 -56.63 -30.27
CA LEU A 63 -21.56 -56.05 -30.33
C LEU A 63 -21.50 -54.65 -29.70
N LEU A 64 -22.49 -53.80 -29.96
CA LEU A 64 -22.64 -52.51 -29.28
C LEU A 64 -22.72 -52.69 -27.76
N MET A 65 -23.60 -53.57 -27.30
CA MET A 65 -23.81 -53.80 -25.86
C MET A 65 -22.56 -54.35 -25.17
N ASN A 66 -21.87 -55.31 -25.80
CA ASN A 66 -20.62 -55.86 -25.27
C ASN A 66 -19.51 -54.79 -25.25
N ASN A 67 -19.36 -54.01 -26.32
CA ASN A 67 -18.38 -52.92 -26.35
C ASN A 67 -18.67 -51.89 -25.24
N PHE A 68 -19.94 -51.53 -25.03
CA PHE A 68 -20.30 -50.63 -23.93
C PHE A 68 -19.95 -51.23 -22.56
N LYS A 69 -20.39 -52.45 -22.30
CA LYS A 69 -20.21 -53.14 -21.01
C LYS A 69 -18.74 -53.39 -20.68
N ASP A 70 -17.98 -53.87 -21.66
CA ASP A 70 -16.64 -54.41 -21.41
C ASP A 70 -15.55 -53.35 -21.62
N ASN A 71 -15.76 -52.36 -22.50
CA ASN A 71 -14.73 -51.37 -22.84
C ASN A 71 -15.05 -49.95 -22.40
N ILE A 72 -16.30 -49.49 -22.56
CA ILE A 72 -16.66 -48.09 -22.30
C ILE A 72 -16.98 -47.87 -20.82
N TYR A 73 -17.81 -48.73 -20.23
CA TYR A 73 -18.27 -48.57 -18.85
C TYR A 73 -17.11 -48.59 -17.83
N PRO A 74 -16.14 -49.53 -17.89
CA PRO A 74 -14.99 -49.50 -16.97
C PRO A 74 -14.18 -48.20 -17.10
N LYS A 75 -13.94 -47.71 -18.32
CA LYS A 75 -13.25 -46.44 -18.55
C LYS A 75 -13.97 -45.24 -17.96
N ILE A 76 -15.31 -45.24 -17.97
CA ILE A 76 -16.10 -44.18 -17.33
C ILE A 76 -15.91 -44.23 -15.81
N ILE A 77 -15.97 -45.42 -15.21
CA ILE A 77 -15.74 -45.59 -13.76
C ILE A 77 -14.32 -45.14 -13.39
N ASP A 78 -13.31 -45.56 -14.15
CA ASP A 78 -11.91 -45.14 -13.96
C ASP A 78 -11.76 -43.63 -14.09
N ARG A 79 -12.42 -43.02 -15.09
CA ARG A 79 -12.37 -41.57 -15.31
C ARG A 79 -12.97 -40.82 -14.13
N ILE A 80 -14.13 -41.25 -13.63
CA ILE A 80 -14.77 -40.65 -12.45
C ILE A 80 -13.85 -40.75 -11.23
N GLY A 81 -13.25 -41.94 -10.99
CA GLY A 81 -12.31 -42.14 -9.89
C GLY A 81 -11.08 -41.25 -9.98
N ASN A 82 -10.49 -41.15 -11.17
CA ASN A 82 -9.34 -40.27 -11.42
C ASN A 82 -9.69 -38.79 -11.25
N ASP A 83 -10.83 -38.34 -11.78
CA ASP A 83 -11.27 -36.94 -11.66
C ASP A 83 -11.56 -36.59 -10.19
N GLN A 84 -12.15 -37.51 -9.42
CA GLN A 84 -12.34 -37.35 -7.97
C GLN A 84 -11.01 -37.28 -7.20
N PHE A 85 -10.04 -38.12 -7.56
CA PHE A 85 -8.70 -38.08 -6.98
C PHE A 85 -8.01 -36.74 -7.25
N ILE A 86 -8.01 -36.28 -8.51
CA ILE A 86 -7.43 -35.00 -8.91
C ILE A 86 -8.10 -33.84 -8.16
N LEU A 87 -9.44 -33.86 -8.05
CA LEU A 87 -10.19 -32.84 -7.31
C LEU A 87 -9.78 -32.80 -5.82
N ASN A 88 -9.61 -33.95 -5.19
CA ASN A 88 -9.18 -34.04 -3.79
C ASN A 88 -7.75 -33.52 -3.59
N GLU A 89 -6.81 -33.89 -4.46
CA GLU A 89 -5.42 -33.41 -4.38
C GLU A 89 -5.31 -31.91 -4.69
N SER A 90 -6.11 -31.41 -5.63
CA SER A 90 -6.24 -29.98 -5.92
C SER A 90 -6.72 -29.21 -4.69
N ASN A 91 -7.80 -29.66 -4.04
CA ASN A 91 -8.34 -29.03 -2.83
C ASN A 91 -7.34 -29.06 -1.66
N LYS A 92 -6.65 -30.19 -1.44
CA LYS A 92 -5.60 -30.27 -0.41
C LYS A 92 -4.47 -29.27 -0.67
N THR A 93 -4.05 -29.14 -1.91
CA THR A 93 -2.98 -28.22 -2.31
C THR A 93 -3.42 -26.76 -2.12
N PHE A 94 -4.65 -26.43 -2.54
CA PHE A 94 -5.22 -25.11 -2.34
C PHE A 94 -5.30 -24.73 -0.85
N ASN A 95 -5.75 -25.65 0.01
CA ASN A 95 -5.81 -25.41 1.46
C ASN A 95 -4.43 -25.14 2.08
N LYS A 96 -3.37 -25.80 1.60
CA LYS A 96 -1.99 -25.53 2.04
C LYS A 96 -1.55 -24.12 1.62
N ILE A 97 -1.84 -23.72 0.38
CA ILE A 97 -1.54 -22.38 -0.13
C ILE A 97 -2.29 -21.32 0.70
N GLN A 98 -3.55 -21.56 0.99
CA GLN A 98 -4.36 -20.64 1.80
C GLN A 98 -3.82 -20.48 3.23
N LEU A 99 -3.40 -21.58 3.86
CA LEU A 99 -2.78 -21.54 5.19
C LEU A 99 -1.46 -20.78 5.17
N GLN A 100 -0.61 -21.01 4.15
CA GLN A 100 0.64 -20.27 3.98
C GLN A 100 0.40 -18.78 3.77
N TYR A 101 -0.57 -18.42 2.94
CA TYR A 101 -0.97 -17.03 2.74
C TYR A 101 -1.37 -16.35 4.06
N ASN A 102 -2.24 -16.98 4.85
CA ASN A 102 -2.67 -16.45 6.14
C ASN A 102 -1.48 -16.30 7.11
N ASN A 103 -0.63 -17.33 7.23
CA ASN A 103 0.55 -17.27 8.08
C ASN A 103 1.51 -16.15 7.66
N ASN A 104 1.72 -15.98 6.35
CA ASN A 104 2.59 -14.92 5.83
C ASN A 104 2.01 -13.53 6.13
N ASN A 105 0.70 -13.34 5.97
CA ASN A 105 0.04 -12.09 6.34
C ASN A 105 0.18 -11.79 7.83
N ASP A 106 -0.06 -12.77 8.70
CA ASP A 106 0.08 -12.60 10.15
C ASP A 106 1.53 -12.25 10.54
N LEU A 107 2.51 -12.88 9.91
CA LEU A 107 3.92 -12.56 10.08
C LEU A 107 4.24 -11.13 9.64
N VAL A 108 3.78 -10.72 8.45
CA VAL A 108 3.97 -9.36 7.94
C VAL A 108 3.35 -8.34 8.89
N THR A 109 2.08 -8.52 9.27
CA THR A 109 1.40 -7.63 10.23
C THR A 109 2.17 -7.53 11.55
N LYS A 110 2.67 -8.66 12.08
CA LYS A 110 3.46 -8.70 13.31
C LYS A 110 4.78 -7.94 13.18
N GLU A 111 5.51 -8.11 12.09
CA GLU A 111 6.78 -7.41 11.87
C GLU A 111 6.58 -5.90 11.66
N PHE A 112 5.56 -5.50 10.89
CA PHE A 112 5.22 -4.08 10.71
C PHE A 112 4.80 -3.42 12.03
N LYS A 113 4.10 -4.14 12.91
CA LYS A 113 3.78 -3.64 14.25
C LYS A 113 5.04 -3.27 15.04
N LYS A 114 6.11 -4.08 14.97
CA LYS A 114 7.38 -3.76 15.63
C LYS A 114 8.00 -2.48 15.10
N ILE A 115 7.93 -2.26 13.78
CA ILE A 115 8.41 -1.02 13.14
C ILE A 115 7.64 0.18 13.67
N HIS A 116 6.30 0.09 13.71
CA HIS A 116 5.47 1.14 14.29
C HIS A 116 5.80 1.42 15.76
N ASP A 117 6.00 0.38 16.57
CA ASP A 117 6.39 0.54 17.98
C ASP A 117 7.74 1.27 18.13
N ILE A 118 8.71 1.01 17.24
CA ILE A 118 9.99 1.73 17.22
C ILE A 118 9.78 3.19 16.81
N LEU A 119 9.01 3.45 15.75
CA LEU A 119 8.73 4.80 15.28
C LEU A 119 8.02 5.63 16.36
N SER A 120 7.06 5.05 17.08
CA SER A 120 6.39 5.71 18.20
C SER A 120 7.35 6.05 19.34
N LYS A 121 8.35 5.19 19.63
CA LYS A 121 9.39 5.49 20.63
C LYS A 121 10.29 6.63 20.18
N ILE A 122 10.71 6.65 18.92
CA ILE A 122 11.52 7.73 18.34
C ILE A 122 10.74 9.05 18.37
N GLU A 123 9.47 9.04 17.95
CA GLU A 123 8.59 10.20 17.99
C GLU A 123 8.47 10.77 19.41
N LEU A 124 8.25 9.88 20.39
CA LEU A 124 8.17 10.27 21.80
C LEU A 124 9.49 10.86 22.30
N ASP A 125 10.63 10.29 21.91
CA ASP A 125 11.95 10.77 22.31
C ASP A 125 12.24 12.17 21.74
N ILE A 126 11.96 12.40 20.46
CA ILE A 126 12.08 13.72 19.82
C ILE A 126 11.22 14.74 20.56
N LYS A 127 9.96 14.41 20.87
CA LYS A 127 9.07 15.29 21.65
C LYS A 127 9.63 15.60 23.04
N LYS A 128 10.22 14.62 23.72
CA LYS A 128 10.88 14.81 25.01
C LYS A 128 12.10 15.72 24.92
N GLN A 129 12.89 15.64 23.85
CA GLN A 129 14.05 16.51 23.64
C GLN A 129 13.66 17.97 23.32
N LEU A 130 12.56 18.16 22.59
CA LEU A 130 12.04 19.50 22.26
C LEU A 130 11.52 20.26 23.49
N THR A 131 10.98 19.56 24.47
CA THR A 131 10.37 20.15 25.68
C THR A 131 11.38 21.01 26.49
N PRO A 132 12.52 20.49 26.98
CA PRO A 132 13.48 21.29 27.75
C PRO A 132 14.13 22.39 26.90
N THR A 133 14.27 22.18 25.59
CA THR A 133 14.75 23.22 24.68
C THR A 133 13.78 24.41 24.67
N PHE A 134 12.48 24.13 24.61
CA PHE A 134 11.45 25.16 24.69
C PHE A 134 11.42 25.85 26.07
N GLU A 135 11.48 25.09 27.16
CA GLU A 135 11.54 25.63 28.53
C GLU A 135 12.77 26.54 28.73
N ASN A 136 13.95 26.14 28.25
CA ASN A 136 15.14 26.97 28.29
C ASN A 136 14.98 28.25 27.46
N ASN A 137 14.36 28.16 26.28
CA ASN A 137 14.06 29.35 25.47
C ASN A 137 13.08 30.30 26.17
N GLN A 138 12.08 29.77 26.88
CA GLN A 138 11.19 30.58 27.71
C GLN A 138 11.96 31.30 28.82
N LEU A 139 12.82 30.60 29.55
CA LEU A 139 13.64 31.19 30.63
C LEU A 139 14.56 32.30 30.10
N ILE A 140 15.22 32.07 28.95
CA ILE A 140 16.05 33.08 28.29
C ILE A 140 15.21 34.32 27.94
N ASN A 141 14.03 34.12 27.35
CA ASN A 141 13.13 35.20 26.97
C ASN A 141 12.64 36.01 28.19
N GLU A 142 12.28 35.35 29.28
CA GLU A 142 11.88 36.00 30.54
C GLU A 142 13.02 36.80 31.16
N THR A 143 14.22 36.23 31.21
CA THR A 143 15.43 36.89 31.74
C THR A 143 15.75 38.15 30.93
N LEU A 144 15.71 38.05 29.60
CA LEU A 144 15.93 39.19 28.70
C LEU A 144 14.87 40.28 28.92
N ASN A 145 13.59 39.92 28.96
CA ASN A 145 12.51 40.87 29.20
C ASN A 145 12.63 41.57 30.55
N SER A 146 12.96 40.84 31.62
CA SER A 146 13.17 41.41 32.95
C SER A 146 14.33 42.40 32.97
N SER A 147 15.47 42.04 32.35
CA SER A 147 16.63 42.93 32.28
C SER A 147 16.31 44.21 31.50
N LEU A 148 15.66 44.09 30.35
CA LEU A 148 15.29 45.23 29.52
C LEU A 148 14.25 46.13 30.20
N ASN A 149 13.25 45.55 30.87
CA ASN A 149 12.26 46.33 31.62
C ASN A 149 12.90 47.09 32.78
N ASN A 150 13.83 46.46 33.51
CA ASN A 150 14.59 47.13 34.56
C ASN A 150 15.43 48.30 34.01
N ASP A 151 16.10 48.10 32.87
CA ASP A 151 16.83 49.17 32.19
C ASP A 151 15.88 50.31 31.77
N ILE A 152 14.71 50.00 31.21
CA ILE A 152 13.67 50.98 30.85
C ILE A 152 13.18 51.75 32.08
N GLU A 153 12.93 51.08 33.21
CA GLU A 153 12.51 51.72 34.46
C GLU A 153 13.57 52.67 35.03
N ILE A 154 14.86 52.34 34.91
CA ILE A 154 15.96 53.21 35.35
C ILE A 154 16.15 54.40 34.40
N LEU A 155 16.06 54.16 33.09
CA LEU A 155 16.34 55.19 32.08
C LEU A 155 15.18 56.17 31.88
N SER A 156 13.92 55.73 32.05
CA SER A 156 12.73 56.57 31.83
C SER A 156 12.68 57.83 32.72
N PRO A 157 12.94 57.76 34.05
CA PRO A 157 13.03 58.95 34.90
C PRO A 157 14.17 59.89 34.51
N ILE A 158 15.30 59.38 34.04
CA ILE A 158 16.45 60.20 33.60
C ILE A 158 16.03 61.04 32.39
N ILE A 159 15.35 60.42 31.43
CA ILE A 159 14.78 61.11 30.26
C ILE A 159 13.73 62.15 30.69
N ASN A 160 12.81 61.78 31.59
CA ASN A 160 11.75 62.67 32.07
C ASN A 160 12.27 63.89 32.86
N ASN A 161 13.27 63.68 33.74
CA ASN A 161 13.88 64.76 34.52
C ASN A 161 14.65 65.74 33.64
N ASN A 162 15.36 65.25 32.62
CA ASN A 162 16.07 66.11 31.68
C ASN A 162 15.09 67.00 30.88
N ASN A 163 13.95 66.43 30.45
CA ASN A 163 12.90 67.21 29.78
C ASN A 163 12.27 68.28 30.69
N ASN A 164 12.06 67.99 31.98
CA ASN A 164 11.55 69.00 32.94
C ASN A 164 12.56 70.11 33.22
N ASN A 165 13.85 69.78 33.35
CA ASN A 165 14.88 70.78 33.65
C ASN A 165 15.14 71.71 32.45
N ASN A 166 15.04 71.18 31.23
CA ASN A 166 15.19 71.99 30.01
C ASN A 166 14.00 72.95 29.79
N ASN A 167 12.81 72.61 30.30
CA ASN A 167 11.67 73.52 30.27
C ASN A 167 11.76 74.64 31.31
N ASN A 168 12.56 74.47 32.38
CA ASN A 168 12.76 75.50 33.40
C ASN A 168 13.97 76.40 33.11
N ASN A 169 14.98 75.91 32.37
CA ASN A 169 16.21 76.65 32.12
C ASN A 169 16.24 77.43 30.80
N ASN A 170 15.17 77.39 30.00
CA ASN A 170 15.05 78.22 28.80
C ASN A 170 14.72 79.69 29.11
N ASN A 171 14.97 80.16 30.33
CA ASN A 171 14.81 81.55 30.70
C ASN A 171 15.89 82.06 31.67
N ASN A 172 17.19 81.81 31.42
CA ASN A 172 18.20 82.85 31.63
C ASN A 172 19.61 82.52 31.08
N ASN A 173 20.05 83.39 30.17
CA ASN A 173 21.41 83.94 30.06
C ASN A 173 22.58 83.10 29.51
N ASN A 174 22.60 83.02 28.18
CA ASN A 174 23.70 83.46 27.30
C ASN A 174 25.03 83.92 27.95
N ASN A 175 26.04 83.05 28.04
CA ASN A 175 27.44 83.46 27.79
C ASN A 175 28.38 82.27 27.51
N ASN A 176 28.57 81.99 26.22
CA ASN A 176 29.87 81.88 25.56
C ASN A 176 31.08 81.37 26.40
N ASN A 177 31.37 80.07 26.37
CA ASN A 177 32.76 79.65 26.24
C ASN A 177 32.92 78.32 25.49
N ASN A 178 33.98 78.36 24.71
CA ASN A 178 34.45 77.50 23.65
C ASN A 178 35.14 76.24 24.21
N ASN A 179 35.12 75.17 23.40
CA ASN A 179 36.15 74.14 23.33
C ASN A 179 36.19 73.06 24.44
N ASN A 180 35.57 71.90 24.21
CA ASN A 180 36.38 70.68 24.06
C ASN A 180 35.62 69.54 23.36
N ASN A 181 36.32 69.00 22.38
CA ASN A 181 36.03 67.89 21.51
C ASN A 181 36.11 66.55 22.28
N ASN A 182 35.51 65.50 21.71
CA ASN A 182 35.77 64.08 21.99
C ASN A 182 34.90 63.33 23.03
N ASN A 183 33.57 63.28 22.84
CA ASN A 183 32.69 62.29 23.50
C ASN A 183 32.15 61.19 22.55
N ASN A 184 32.85 60.88 21.45
CA ASN A 184 32.38 59.87 20.49
C ASN A 184 33.02 58.47 20.65
N ASN A 185 33.81 58.24 21.70
CA ASN A 185 34.53 56.95 21.84
C ASN A 185 33.72 55.83 22.51
N ASN A 186 32.54 56.12 23.09
CA ASN A 186 31.73 55.09 23.78
C ASN A 186 30.65 54.44 22.88
N ASN A 187 30.37 54.98 21.70
CA ASN A 187 29.43 54.35 20.76
C ASN A 187 30.07 53.23 19.94
N ASN A 188 31.38 53.28 19.67
CA ASN A 188 32.07 52.20 18.94
C ASN A 188 32.08 50.88 19.72
N THR A 189 32.23 50.91 21.05
CA THR A 189 32.24 49.70 21.89
C THR A 189 30.89 48.96 21.93
N ILE A 190 29.76 49.68 21.78
CA ILE A 190 28.43 49.06 21.70
C ILE A 190 28.20 48.47 20.31
N ILE A 191 28.56 49.20 19.25
CA ILE A 191 28.46 48.71 17.87
C ILE A 191 29.31 47.46 17.66
N ASP A 192 30.52 47.41 18.22
CA ASP A 192 31.40 46.24 18.15
C ASP A 192 30.77 45.01 18.84
N LYS A 193 30.15 45.19 20.02
CA LYS A 193 29.43 44.11 20.73
C LYS A 193 28.21 43.61 19.96
N ILE A 194 27.45 44.51 19.31
CA ILE A 194 26.31 44.13 18.47
C ILE A 194 26.79 43.33 17.25
N ASN A 195 27.88 43.77 16.61
CA ASN A 195 28.46 43.08 15.47
C ASN A 195 28.98 41.68 15.84
N ASP A 196 29.62 41.52 16.99
CA ASP A 196 30.04 40.21 17.52
C ASP A 196 28.85 39.29 17.78
N PHE A 197 27.74 39.82 18.29
CA PHE A 197 26.52 39.05 18.51
C PHE A 197 25.88 38.61 17.18
N ILE A 198 25.86 39.48 16.17
CA ILE A 198 25.36 39.15 14.82
C ILE A 198 26.26 38.09 14.15
N LYS A 199 27.59 38.19 14.31
CA LYS A 199 28.55 37.20 13.77
C LYS A 199 28.30 35.81 14.36
N LYS A 200 28.18 35.71 15.69
CA LYS A 200 27.85 34.45 16.38
C LYS A 200 26.50 33.85 15.94
N LYS A 201 25.53 34.68 15.54
CA LYS A 201 24.22 34.22 15.06
C LYS A 201 24.27 33.70 13.61
N ASN A 202 25.18 34.20 12.77
CA ASN A 202 25.36 33.66 11.42
C ASN A 202 26.05 32.29 11.43
N ASP A 203 26.86 31.98 12.44
CA ASP A 203 27.42 30.62 12.61
C ASP A 203 26.34 29.56 12.91
N PHE A 204 25.17 29.96 13.41
CA PHE A 204 24.02 29.06 13.62
C PHE A 204 23.32 28.62 12.32
N LYS A 205 23.60 29.25 11.16
CA LYS A 205 23.09 28.76 9.87
C LYS A 205 23.75 27.47 9.38
N ASN A 206 24.75 26.96 10.10
CA ASN A 206 25.36 25.66 9.84
C ASN A 206 24.72 24.50 10.63
N TYR A 207 23.45 24.64 11.07
CA TYR A 207 22.60 23.46 11.27
C TYR A 207 22.31 22.82 9.90
N SER A 208 23.35 22.20 9.35
CA SER A 208 23.24 21.22 8.28
C SER A 208 22.29 20.16 8.80
N ILE A 209 21.18 19.96 8.10
CA ILE A 209 20.45 18.69 8.15
C ILE A 209 21.55 17.62 8.01
N ASP A 210 21.69 16.76 9.01
CA ASP A 210 22.77 15.77 8.99
C ASP A 210 22.66 14.94 7.69
N GLY A 211 23.81 14.58 7.11
CA GLY A 211 23.85 13.92 5.81
C GLY A 211 22.96 12.66 5.76
N ASN A 212 22.78 12.00 6.90
CA ASN A 212 21.93 10.83 7.05
C ASN A 212 20.45 11.15 6.88
N THR A 213 19.94 12.23 7.48
CA THR A 213 18.54 12.66 7.35
C THR A 213 18.24 13.10 5.92
N PHE A 214 19.16 13.83 5.28
CA PHE A 214 19.00 14.22 3.87
C PHE A 214 19.01 12.99 2.94
N GLU A 215 19.88 12.01 3.20
CA GLU A 215 19.96 10.77 2.43
C GLU A 215 18.70 9.91 2.61
N ILE A 216 18.12 9.86 3.81
CA ILE A 216 16.84 9.18 4.08
C ILE A 216 15.70 9.84 3.29
N ILE A 217 15.64 11.18 3.27
CA ILE A 217 14.62 11.92 2.52
C ILE A 217 14.74 11.64 1.02
N ILE A 218 15.96 11.63 0.46
CA ILE A 218 16.20 11.29 -0.95
C ILE A 218 15.75 9.86 -1.26
N LYS A 219 16.15 8.88 -0.44
CA LYS A 219 15.78 7.46 -0.63
C LYS A 219 14.26 7.26 -0.61
N TYR A 220 13.56 7.95 0.30
CA TYR A 220 12.10 7.92 0.37
C TYR A 220 11.45 8.51 -0.89
N HIS A 221 11.91 9.68 -1.34
CA HIS A 221 11.37 10.34 -2.55
C HIS A 221 11.59 9.50 -3.82
N GLN A 222 12.77 8.88 -3.97
CA GLN A 222 13.08 8.00 -5.10
C GLN A 222 12.20 6.74 -5.10
N SER A 223 11.96 6.15 -3.92
CA SER A 223 11.08 4.98 -3.77
C SER A 223 9.62 5.30 -4.17
N LEU A 224 9.11 6.47 -3.76
CA LEU A 224 7.79 6.95 -4.17
C LEU A 224 7.67 7.16 -5.69
N THR A 225 8.74 7.62 -6.34
CA THR A 225 8.74 7.86 -7.79
C THR A 225 8.67 6.54 -8.57
N LEU A 226 9.32 5.48 -8.05
CA LEU A 226 9.26 4.13 -8.64
C LEU A 226 7.91 3.44 -8.43
N LEU A 227 7.22 3.72 -7.32
CA LEU A 227 5.91 3.12 -7.02
C LEU A 227 4.75 3.78 -7.79
N ASN A 228 4.93 5.02 -8.24
CA ASN A 228 3.91 5.80 -8.94
C ASN A 228 4.02 5.73 -10.48
N ASN A 229 5.02 5.02 -11.02
CA ASN A 229 5.16 4.69 -12.45
C ASN A 229 4.86 3.21 -12.68
#